data_AF-A0A3M1KNJ2-F1
#
_entry.id   AF-A0A3M1KNJ2-F1
#
_cell.length_a   1.000
_cell.length_b   1.000
_cell.length_c   1.000
_cell.angle_alpha   90.00
_cell.angle_beta   90.00
_cell.angle_gamma   90.00
#
_symmetry.space_group_name_H-M   'P 1'
#
loop_
_entity.id
_entity.type
_entity.pdbx_description
1 polymer ?
#
loop_
_entity_poly.entity_id
_entity_poly.type
_entity_poly.pdbx_seq_one_letter_code
_entity_poly.pdbx_strand_id
1 'polypeptide(L)'
;MRAEIRRRLLAFYRRHRRDLPWRRSPDPYRVLVAETMLQQTQVATVERRYEEFLAEFPTVEALAAASPERVCEAWSGLGYYQRARNLHAAARKIVREYGGRVPKDRTALLSLPGVGPYTAGAVASIAYGLAEPILDTNAARVIA
;
A
#
# COMPACT_ATOMS: atom_id res chain seq x y z
N MET A 1 11.74 6.41 -28.63
CA MET A 1 11.62 5.09 -27.97
C MET A 1 10.92 5.16 -26.60
N ARG A 2 11.45 5.85 -25.58
CA ARG A 2 10.82 5.90 -24.23
C ARG A 2 9.40 6.46 -24.19
N ALA A 3 9.14 7.55 -24.92
CA ALA A 3 7.81 8.16 -25.01
C ALA A 3 6.78 7.22 -25.67
N GLU A 4 7.22 6.40 -26.62
CA GLU A 4 6.37 5.44 -27.33
C GLU A 4 5.97 4.27 -26.45
N ILE A 5 6.95 3.69 -25.73
CA ILE A 5 6.69 2.63 -24.75
C ILE A 5 5.70 3.13 -23.69
N ARG A 6 5.92 4.32 -23.14
CA ARG A 6 5.01 4.94 -22.17
C ARG A 6 3.59 5.06 -22.73
N ARG A 7 3.45 5.60 -23.96
CA ARG A 7 2.15 5.78 -24.62
C ARG A 7 1.42 4.44 -24.79
N ARG A 8 2.09 3.42 -25.30
CA ARG A 8 1.52 2.08 -25.52
C ARG A 8 1.16 1.38 -24.21
N LEU A 9 2.02 1.45 -23.20
CA LEU A 9 1.78 0.83 -21.89
C LEU A 9 0.58 1.48 -21.18
N LEU A 10 0.47 2.81 -21.22
CA LEU A 10 -0.68 3.51 -20.65
C LEU A 10 -1.98 3.20 -21.41
N ALA A 11 -1.93 3.08 -22.74
CA ALA A 11 -3.09 2.69 -23.53
C ALA A 11 -3.54 1.25 -23.19
N PHE A 12 -2.60 0.31 -23.07
CA PHE A 12 -2.87 -1.05 -22.63
C PHE A 12 -3.49 -1.07 -21.22
N TYR A 13 -2.89 -0.35 -20.27
CA TYR A 13 -3.41 -0.28 -18.90
C TYR A 13 -4.84 0.26 -18.84
N ARG A 14 -5.16 1.31 -19.61
CA ARG A 14 -6.54 1.85 -19.67
C ARG A 14 -7.57 0.82 -20.13
N ARG A 15 -7.20 -0.05 -21.08
CA ARG A 15 -8.09 -1.06 -21.66
C ARG A 15 -8.19 -2.34 -20.83
N HIS A 16 -7.09 -2.74 -20.16
CA HIS A 16 -6.96 -4.08 -19.56
C HIS A 16 -6.75 -4.06 -18.04
N ARG A 17 -6.77 -2.89 -17.39
CA ARG A 17 -6.67 -2.83 -15.92
C ARG A 17 -7.78 -3.65 -15.27
N ARG A 18 -7.39 -4.49 -14.31
CA ARG A 18 -8.32 -5.10 -13.36
C ARG A 18 -8.94 -4.03 -12.47
N ASP A 19 -10.25 -4.14 -12.24
CA ASP A 19 -10.93 -3.44 -11.16
C ASP A 19 -10.56 -4.13 -9.85
N LEU A 20 -9.91 -3.39 -8.94
CA LEU A 20 -9.47 -3.88 -7.64
C LEU A 20 -9.85 -2.82 -6.61
N PRO A 21 -10.34 -3.19 -5.41
CA PRO A 21 -10.88 -2.23 -4.45
C PRO A 21 -9.92 -1.08 -4.11
N TRP A 22 -8.63 -1.36 -3.91
CA TRP A 22 -7.60 -0.36 -3.61
C TRP A 22 -7.22 0.56 -4.78
N ARG A 23 -7.67 0.27 -6.01
CA ARG A 23 -7.47 1.17 -7.17
C ARG A 23 -8.59 2.19 -7.36
N ARG A 24 -9.67 2.08 -6.57
CA ARG A 24 -10.84 2.96 -6.68
C ARG A 24 -10.65 4.28 -5.93
N SER A 25 -9.69 4.33 -5.01
CA SER A 25 -9.36 5.54 -4.25
C SER A 25 -7.85 5.74 -4.19
N PRO A 26 -7.34 6.96 -4.47
CA PRO A 26 -5.93 7.30 -4.27
C PRO A 26 -5.62 7.66 -2.79
N ASP A 27 -6.49 7.32 -1.85
CA ASP A 27 -6.26 7.62 -0.44
C ASP A 27 -4.94 6.98 0.07
N PRO A 28 -4.00 7.76 0.64
CA PRO A 28 -2.69 7.28 1.05
C PRO A 28 -2.72 6.14 2.08
N TYR A 29 -3.67 6.17 3.03
CA TYR A 29 -3.80 5.13 4.04
C TYR A 29 -4.29 3.83 3.39
N ARG A 30 -5.31 3.92 2.54
CA ARG A 30 -5.85 2.79 1.77
C ARG A 30 -4.81 2.15 0.85
N VAL A 31 -3.96 2.95 0.21
CA VAL A 31 -2.84 2.46 -0.61
C VAL A 31 -1.82 1.76 0.29
N LEU A 32 -1.40 2.37 1.40
CA LEU A 32 -0.44 1.77 2.34
C LEU A 32 -0.92 0.40 2.87
N VAL A 33 -2.19 0.29 3.24
CA VAL A 33 -2.79 -0.99 3.68
C VAL A 33 -2.74 -2.03 2.56
N ALA A 34 -3.19 -1.68 1.35
CA ALA A 34 -3.21 -2.60 0.22
C ALA A 34 -1.80 -3.09 -0.14
N GLU A 35 -0.83 -2.18 -0.26
CA GLU A 35 0.56 -2.52 -0.57
C GLU A 35 1.19 -3.40 0.50
N THR A 36 0.86 -3.19 1.78
CA THR A 36 1.32 -4.06 2.86
C THR A 36 0.70 -5.46 2.78
N MET A 37 -0.60 -5.55 2.49
CA MET A 37 -1.28 -6.84 2.32
C MET A 37 -0.78 -7.62 1.10
N LEU A 38 -0.45 -6.95 0.01
CA LEU A 38 0.03 -7.57 -1.24
C LEU A 38 1.45 -8.14 -1.14
N GLN A 39 2.20 -7.81 -0.08
CA GLN A 39 3.51 -8.43 0.17
C GLN A 39 3.35 -9.93 0.42
N GLN A 40 3.84 -10.76 -0.50
CA GLN A 40 3.82 -12.23 -0.38
C GLN A 40 2.41 -12.82 -0.15
N THR A 41 1.36 -12.15 -0.64
CA THR A 41 -0.03 -12.65 -0.57
C THR A 41 -0.70 -12.50 -1.93
N GLN A 42 -1.48 -13.49 -2.34
CA GLN A 42 -2.16 -13.47 -3.64
C GLN A 42 -3.26 -12.41 -3.68
N VAL A 43 -3.43 -11.76 -4.84
CA VAL A 43 -4.43 -10.70 -5.05
C VAL A 43 -5.84 -11.13 -4.65
N ALA A 44 -6.26 -12.34 -5.02
CA ALA A 44 -7.60 -12.86 -4.70
C ALA A 44 -7.87 -12.96 -3.19
N THR A 45 -6.84 -13.30 -2.40
CA THR A 45 -6.95 -13.33 -0.93
C THR A 45 -7.03 -11.91 -0.37
N VAL A 46 -6.20 -10.99 -0.88
CA VAL A 46 -6.20 -9.60 -0.43
C VAL A 46 -7.51 -8.90 -0.75
N GLU A 47 -8.10 -9.14 -1.93
CA GLU A 47 -9.37 -8.54 -2.36
C GLU A 47 -10.50 -8.77 -1.34
N ARG A 48 -10.60 -9.99 -0.80
CA ARG A 48 -11.62 -10.32 0.22
C ARG A 48 -11.32 -9.66 1.57
N ARG A 49 -10.06 -9.70 2.02
CA ARG A 49 -9.67 -9.25 3.36
C ARG A 49 -9.52 -7.73 3.47
N TYR A 50 -9.23 -7.06 2.37
CA TYR A 50 -8.98 -5.62 2.35
C TYR A 50 -10.20 -4.79 2.75
N GLU A 51 -11.38 -5.14 2.23
CA GLU A 51 -12.61 -4.42 2.55
C GLU A 51 -13.05 -4.67 4.00
N GLU A 52 -12.91 -5.89 4.51
CA GLU A 52 -13.16 -6.25 5.91
C GLU A 52 -12.24 -5.46 6.86
N PHE A 53 -10.95 -5.39 6.54
CA PHE A 53 -9.97 -4.67 7.36
C PHE A 53 -10.25 -3.16 7.39
N LEU A 54 -10.65 -2.56 6.26
CA LEU A 54 -10.99 -1.14 6.20
C LEU A 54 -12.37 -0.82 6.78
N ALA A 55 -13.28 -1.79 6.86
CA ALA A 55 -14.53 -1.62 7.60
C ALA A 55 -14.26 -1.54 9.12
N GLU A 56 -13.31 -2.34 9.63
CA GLU A 56 -12.91 -2.30 11.03
C GLU A 56 -12.01 -1.09 11.36
N PHE A 57 -11.08 -0.77 10.46
CA PHE A 57 -10.16 0.36 10.61
C PHE A 57 -10.31 1.32 9.42
N PRO A 58 -11.32 2.20 9.43
CA PRO A 58 -11.61 3.08 8.30
C PRO A 58 -10.57 4.19 8.10
N THR A 59 -9.79 4.53 9.13
CA THR A 59 -8.76 5.57 9.07
C THR A 59 -7.46 5.10 9.74
N VAL A 60 -6.37 5.83 9.47
CA VAL A 60 -5.08 5.56 10.12
C VAL A 60 -5.13 5.77 11.62
N GLU A 61 -5.95 6.71 12.11
CA GLU A 61 -6.22 6.95 13.52
C GLU A 61 -6.94 5.77 14.16
N ALA A 62 -7.98 5.23 13.51
CA ALA A 62 -8.69 4.05 13.97
C ALA A 62 -7.73 2.85 14.10
N LEU A 63 -6.86 2.65 13.11
CA LEU A 63 -5.85 1.60 13.17
C LEU A 63 -4.81 1.85 14.26
N ALA A 64 -4.36 3.09 14.45
CA ALA A 64 -3.36 3.44 15.45
C ALA A 64 -3.86 3.29 16.89
N ALA A 65 -5.14 3.58 17.12
CA ALA A 65 -5.80 3.50 18.42
C ALA A 65 -6.16 2.06 18.83
N ALA A 66 -6.20 1.13 17.86
CA ALA A 66 -6.56 -0.26 18.12
C ALA A 66 -5.54 -0.98 19.01
N SER A 67 -5.99 -2.06 19.66
CA SER A 67 -5.10 -2.96 20.39
C SER A 67 -4.30 -3.83 19.40
N PRO A 68 -3.05 -4.22 19.71
CA PRO A 68 -2.28 -5.12 18.86
C PRO A 68 -3.00 -6.44 18.55
N GLU A 69 -3.77 -6.95 19.51
CA GLU A 69 -4.54 -8.19 19.40
C GLU A 69 -5.65 -8.04 18.36
N ARG A 70 -6.41 -6.94 18.40
CA ARG A 70 -7.46 -6.64 17.41
C ARG A 70 -6.89 -6.50 16.00
N VAL A 71 -5.74 -5.84 15.86
CA VAL A 71 -5.08 -5.74 14.54
C VAL A 71 -4.62 -7.11 14.04
N CYS A 72 -4.09 -7.97 14.91
CA CYS A 72 -3.71 -9.33 14.54
C CYS A 72 -4.92 -10.18 14.17
N GLU A 73 -6.03 -10.06 14.89
CA GLU A 73 -7.31 -10.74 14.60
C GLU A 73 -7.84 -10.36 13.21
N ALA A 74 -7.91 -9.07 12.91
CA ALA A 74 -8.30 -8.57 11.59
C ALA A 74 -7.34 -9.04 10.46
N TRP A 75 -6.06 -9.25 10.78
CA TRP A 75 -5.06 -9.76 9.85
C TRP A 75 -5.09 -11.28 9.62
N SER A 76 -5.92 -12.01 10.38
CA SER A 76 -5.99 -13.46 10.30
C SER A 76 -6.23 -13.95 8.86
N GLY A 77 -5.54 -15.01 8.47
CA GLY A 77 -5.59 -15.59 7.11
C GLY A 77 -4.68 -14.93 6.07
N LEU A 78 -4.07 -13.77 6.34
CA LEU A 78 -3.10 -13.13 5.44
C LEU A 78 -1.65 -13.65 5.62
N GLY A 79 -1.36 -14.30 6.74
CA GLY A 79 -0.01 -14.79 7.06
C GLY A 79 1.00 -13.65 7.32
N TYR A 80 2.24 -14.02 7.67
CA TYR A 80 3.34 -13.09 7.96
C TYR A 80 2.93 -11.94 8.91
N TYR A 81 2.48 -12.27 10.12
CA TYR A 81 1.95 -11.33 11.13
C TYR A 81 2.88 -10.17 11.50
N GLN A 82 4.18 -10.28 11.20
CA GLN A 82 5.09 -9.15 11.35
C GLN A 82 4.66 -7.94 10.49
N ARG A 83 4.02 -8.17 9.33
CA ARG A 83 3.45 -7.10 8.50
C ARG A 83 2.32 -6.36 9.22
N ALA A 84 1.44 -7.08 9.91
CA ALA A 84 0.37 -6.48 10.70
C ALA A 84 0.94 -5.59 11.83
N ARG A 85 1.94 -6.12 12.54
CA ARG A 85 2.63 -5.38 13.62
C ARG A 85 3.33 -4.14 13.10
N ASN A 86 4.02 -4.25 11.97
CA ASN A 86 4.70 -3.12 11.34
C ASN A 86 3.71 -2.08 10.84
N LEU A 87 2.61 -2.49 10.18
CA LEU A 87 1.56 -1.59 9.73
C LEU A 87 0.92 -0.82 10.88
N HIS A 88 0.65 -1.51 12.00
CA HIS A 88 0.13 -0.87 13.21
C HIS A 88 1.14 0.13 13.81
N ALA A 89 2.42 -0.25 13.90
CA ALA A 89 3.47 0.64 14.35
C ALA A 89 3.64 1.86 13.42
N ALA A 90 3.52 1.67 12.11
CA ALA A 90 3.51 2.74 11.12
C ALA A 90 2.30 3.67 11.30
N ALA A 91 1.10 3.14 11.51
CA ALA A 91 -0.09 3.93 11.78
C ALA A 91 0.08 4.81 13.04
N ARG A 92 0.60 4.23 14.13
CA ARG A 92 0.90 4.98 15.36
C ARG A 92 1.94 6.08 15.12
N LYS A 93 2.98 5.80 14.34
CA LYS A 93 3.99 6.79 13.96
C LYS A 93 3.37 7.92 13.10
N ILE A 94 2.52 7.58 12.13
CA ILE A 94 1.80 8.54 11.28
C ILE A 94 0.94 9.48 12.13
N VAL A 95 0.18 8.95 13.08
CA VAL A 95 -0.63 9.78 13.98
C VAL A 95 0.25 10.68 14.85
N ARG A 96 1.28 10.12 15.48
CA ARG A 96 2.14 10.84 16.43
C ARG A 96 2.99 11.94 15.77
N GLU A 97 3.61 11.65 14.63
CA GLU A 97 4.64 12.52 14.03
C GLU A 97 4.14 13.31 12.81
N TYR A 98 3.06 12.86 12.18
CA TYR A 98 2.54 13.45 10.94
C TYR A 98 1.06 13.88 11.05
N GLY A 99 0.50 13.87 12.27
CA GLY A 99 -0.85 14.38 12.53
C GLY A 99 -1.95 13.62 11.79
N GLY A 100 -1.79 12.30 11.63
CA GLY A 100 -2.76 11.44 10.96
C GLY A 100 -2.65 11.46 9.43
N ARG A 101 -1.69 12.20 8.86
CA ARG A 101 -1.47 12.24 7.41
C ARG A 101 -0.30 11.35 7.03
N VAL A 102 -0.53 10.32 6.22
CA VAL A 102 0.54 9.51 5.66
C VAL A 102 1.51 10.44 4.90
N PRO A 103 2.82 10.48 5.19
CA PRO A 103 3.71 11.41 4.52
C PRO A 103 3.80 11.12 3.01
N LYS A 104 3.94 12.18 2.20
CA LYS A 104 4.22 12.06 0.76
C LYS A 104 5.70 11.97 0.42
N ASP A 105 6.55 12.45 1.34
CA ASP A 105 7.99 12.46 1.17
C ASP A 105 8.55 11.04 1.27
N ARG A 106 9.44 10.69 0.33
CA ARG A 106 10.03 9.35 0.24
C ARG A 106 10.84 9.00 1.48
N THR A 107 11.62 9.93 2.01
CA THR A 107 12.46 9.71 3.19
C THR A 107 11.58 9.45 4.41
N ALA A 108 10.53 10.24 4.59
CA ALA A 108 9.54 10.05 5.64
C ALA A 108 8.82 8.69 5.51
N LEU A 109 8.40 8.31 4.29
CA LEU A 109 7.79 7.01 4.01
C LEU A 109 8.73 5.84 4.37
N LEU A 110 10.00 5.90 3.95
CA LEU A 110 11.01 4.89 4.29
C LEU A 110 11.31 4.79 5.78
N SER A 111 11.01 5.83 6.55
CA SER A 111 11.15 5.82 8.01
C SER A 111 10.01 5.07 8.72
N LEU A 112 8.94 4.71 8.01
CA LEU A 112 7.81 3.97 8.58
C LEU A 112 8.14 2.48 8.72
N PRO A 113 7.82 1.84 9.85
CA PRO A 113 8.02 0.40 10.04
C PRO A 113 7.39 -0.44 8.92
N GLY A 114 8.16 -1.36 8.34
CA GLY A 114 7.70 -2.26 7.28
C GLY A 114 7.56 -1.61 5.89
N VAL A 115 7.87 -0.32 5.74
CA VAL A 115 7.85 0.37 4.44
C VAL A 115 9.23 0.33 3.81
N GLY A 116 9.40 -0.53 2.81
CA GLY A 116 10.60 -0.60 1.98
C GLY A 116 10.53 0.32 0.75
N PRO A 117 11.59 0.34 -0.09
CA PRO A 117 11.67 1.17 -1.30
C PRO A 117 10.47 1.00 -2.25
N TYR A 118 9.99 -0.22 -2.44
CA TYR A 118 8.83 -0.52 -3.28
C TYR A 118 7.57 0.18 -2.74
N THR A 119 7.22 -0.07 -1.48
CA THR A 119 5.99 0.47 -0.86
C THR A 119 6.06 1.99 -0.73
N ALA A 120 7.24 2.57 -0.45
CA ALA A 120 7.42 4.02 -0.46
C ALA A 120 7.14 4.62 -1.85
N GLY A 121 7.70 4.02 -2.92
CA GLY A 121 7.44 4.44 -4.29
C GLY A 121 5.98 4.25 -4.71
N ALA A 122 5.34 3.15 -4.28
CA ALA A 122 3.94 2.88 -4.55
C ALA A 122 3.01 3.91 -3.90
N VAL A 123 3.19 4.21 -2.61
CA VAL A 123 2.40 5.23 -1.92
C VAL A 123 2.64 6.62 -2.53
N ALA A 124 3.90 7.01 -2.74
CA ALA A 124 4.24 8.33 -3.30
C ALA A 124 3.66 8.53 -4.72
N SER A 125 3.71 7.51 -5.57
CA SER A 125 3.22 7.63 -6.95
C SER A 125 1.71 7.44 -7.08
N ILE A 126 1.13 6.42 -6.45
CA ILE A 126 -0.30 6.09 -6.59
C ILE A 126 -1.17 7.10 -5.83
N ALA A 127 -0.81 7.42 -4.59
CA ALA A 127 -1.63 8.28 -3.74
C ALA A 127 -1.35 9.77 -3.97
N TYR A 128 -0.10 10.13 -4.28
CA TYR A 128 0.33 11.52 -4.39
C TYR A 128 0.73 11.95 -5.82
N GLY A 129 0.74 11.05 -6.79
CA GLY A 129 1.09 11.37 -8.18
C GLY A 129 2.56 11.75 -8.37
N LEU A 130 3.44 11.45 -7.40
CA LEU A 130 4.86 11.78 -7.49
C LEU A 130 5.60 10.83 -8.43
N ALA A 131 6.61 11.36 -9.12
CA ALA A 131 7.42 10.60 -10.08
C ALA A 131 8.46 9.71 -9.37
N GLU A 132 7.99 8.81 -8.50
CA GLU A 132 8.82 7.85 -7.76
C GLU A 132 8.78 6.47 -8.45
N PRO A 133 9.94 5.80 -8.61
CA PRO A 133 9.99 4.50 -9.24
C PRO A 133 9.42 3.41 -8.34
N ILE A 134 8.67 2.50 -8.94
CA ILE A 134 8.25 1.23 -8.33
C ILE A 134 9.01 0.11 -9.04
N LEU A 135 9.95 -0.53 -8.34
CA LEU A 135 10.73 -1.65 -8.87
C LEU A 135 10.48 -2.89 -8.02
N ASP A 136 9.69 -3.81 -8.54
CA ASP A 136 9.54 -5.17 -8.05
C ASP A 136 10.05 -6.19 -9.06
N THR A 137 9.92 -7.47 -8.73
CA THR A 137 10.28 -8.58 -9.61
C THR A 137 9.45 -8.61 -10.90
N ASN A 138 8.22 -8.08 -10.90
CA ASN A 138 7.40 -7.98 -12.11
C ASN A 138 7.96 -6.92 -13.05
N ALA A 139 8.23 -5.71 -12.55
CA ALA A 139 8.84 -4.63 -13.32
C ALA A 139 10.21 -5.05 -13.85
N ALA A 140 11.05 -5.67 -13.02
CA ALA A 140 12.36 -6.16 -13.42
C ALA A 140 12.26 -7.18 -14.57
N ARG A 141 11.30 -8.11 -14.53
CA ARG A 141 11.09 -9.10 -15.60
C ARG A 141 10.62 -8.49 -16.93
N VAL A 142 9.87 -7.38 -16.88
CA VAL A 142 9.40 -6.69 -18.09
C VAL A 142 10.50 -5.84 -18.72
N ILE A 143 11.42 -5.33 -17.91
CA ILE A 143 12.50 -4.43 -18.35
C ILE A 143 13.73 -5.20 -18.86
N ALA A 144 14.01 -6.38 -18.28
CA ALA A 144 15.11 -7.27 -18.70
C ALA A 144 14.93 -7.79 -20.12
#